data_AF-A0A561V7L4-F1
#
_entry.id   AF-A0A561V7L4-F1
#
_cell.length_a   1.000
_cell.length_b   1.000
_cell.length_c   1.000
_cell.angle_alpha   90.00
_cell.angle_beta   90.00
_cell.angle_gamma   90.00
#
_symmetry.space_group_name_H-M   'P 1'
#
loop_
_entity.id
_entity.type
_entity.pdbx_description
1 polymer ?
#
loop_
_entity_poly.entity_id
_entity_poly.type
_entity_poly.pdbx_seq_one_letter_code
_entity_poly.pdbx_strand_id
1 'polypeptide(L)'
;MAGSKYSKERKERFLDLVDRGGTVRATANAAGVHEDAAYTWLRQAGLTMQRATPRKYSKADKEEFFRRLAKNPNVSAVARELGFTRVTCYAWARKAGIRTSEARKVNPRREEFLRLRAEGLTRAEARARVGADARSATDWDKGITVINRGRIYPDGHVVRYPESKMDDVIPERRMRAIGGSIDLNEVEKLIRPRYLSLLEREQIKDLR
;
A
#
# COMPACT_ATOMS: atom_id res chain seq x y z
N MET A 1 -20.13 -23.25 33.63
CA MET A 1 -18.70 -22.87 33.47
C MET A 1 -18.16 -23.53 32.22
N ALA A 2 -18.12 -22.83 31.08
CA ALA A 2 -17.61 -23.40 29.83
C ALA A 2 -16.10 -23.59 29.96
N GLY A 3 -15.63 -24.84 29.91
CA GLY A 3 -14.21 -25.16 29.97
C GLY A 3 -13.44 -24.51 28.81
N SER A 4 -12.21 -24.08 29.07
CA SER A 4 -11.32 -23.56 28.03
C SER A 4 -11.24 -24.57 26.88
N LYS A 5 -11.60 -24.13 25.66
CA LYS A 5 -11.62 -24.95 24.43
C LYS A 5 -10.25 -25.59 24.11
N TYR A 6 -9.18 -25.10 24.72
CA TYR A 6 -7.82 -25.62 24.57
C TYR A 6 -7.19 -25.90 25.94
N SER A 7 -6.44 -27.00 26.03
CA SER A 7 -5.68 -27.38 27.23
C SER A 7 -4.50 -26.43 27.48
N LYS A 8 -4.04 -26.38 28.74
CA LYS A 8 -2.87 -25.60 29.15
C LYS A 8 -1.61 -26.03 28.39
N GLU A 9 -1.44 -27.33 28.15
CA GLU A 9 -0.34 -27.92 27.37
C GLU A 9 -0.28 -27.39 25.93
N ARG A 10 -1.43 -27.24 25.26
CA ARG A 10 -1.48 -26.69 23.89
C ARG A 10 -1.07 -25.21 23.86
N LYS A 11 -1.41 -24.45 24.91
CA LYS A 11 -0.98 -23.06 25.07
C LYS A 11 0.53 -22.96 25.33
N GLU A 12 1.08 -23.81 26.19
CA GLU A 12 2.53 -23.84 26.48
C GLU A 12 3.34 -24.24 25.25
N ARG A 13 2.92 -25.29 24.53
CA ARG A 13 3.56 -25.71 23.27
C ARG A 13 3.57 -24.59 22.23
N PHE A 14 2.47 -23.84 22.12
CA PHE A 14 2.40 -22.69 21.23
C PHE A 14 3.41 -21.59 21.61
N LEU A 15 3.51 -21.26 22.91
CA LEU A 15 4.43 -20.22 23.38
C LEU A 15 5.90 -20.61 23.17
N ASP A 16 6.29 -21.86 23.46
CA ASP A 16 7.64 -22.36 23.19
C ASP A 16 8.02 -22.26 21.70
N LEU A 17 7.09 -22.59 20.80
CA LEU A 17 7.31 -22.46 19.36
C LEU A 17 7.43 -21.00 18.90
N VAL A 18 6.73 -20.07 19.56
CA VAL A 18 6.85 -18.63 19.29
C VAL A 18 8.18 -18.08 19.81
N ASP A 19 8.63 -18.50 20.99
CA ASP A 19 9.91 -18.07 21.58
C ASP A 19 11.11 -18.54 20.74
N ARG A 20 10.98 -19.67 20.03
CA ARG A 20 11.97 -20.14 19.03
C ARG A 20 11.97 -19.33 17.71
N GLY A 21 11.11 -18.32 17.58
CA GLY A 21 11.04 -17.42 16.42
C GLY A 21 10.04 -17.83 15.33
N GLY A 22 9.16 -18.79 15.61
CA GLY A 22 8.12 -19.19 14.67
C GLY A 22 7.05 -18.11 14.45
N THR A 23 6.52 -18.02 13.23
CA THR A 23 5.40 -17.11 12.95
C THR A 23 4.11 -17.59 13.63
N VAL A 24 3.27 -16.67 14.13
CA VAL A 24 2.02 -16.98 14.85
C VAL A 24 1.15 -18.01 14.13
N ARG A 25 1.10 -17.93 12.80
CA ARG A 25 0.31 -18.82 11.96
C ARG A 25 0.89 -20.23 11.89
N ALA A 26 2.20 -20.33 11.68
CA ALA A 26 2.90 -21.62 11.64
C ALA A 26 2.88 -22.31 13.00
N THR A 27 3.10 -21.56 14.08
CA THR A 27 3.11 -22.10 15.45
C THR A 27 1.71 -22.48 15.92
N ALA A 28 0.67 -21.73 15.54
CA ALA A 28 -0.73 -22.11 15.81
C ALA A 28 -1.10 -23.45 15.16
N ASN A 29 -0.74 -23.61 13.88
CA ASN A 29 -0.95 -24.87 13.16
C ASN A 29 -0.18 -26.03 13.80
N ALA A 30 1.10 -25.82 14.14
CA ALA A 30 1.95 -26.85 14.77
C ALA A 30 1.49 -27.23 16.19
N ALA A 31 0.88 -26.30 16.92
CA ALA A 31 0.29 -26.55 18.25
C ALA A 31 -1.16 -27.08 18.19
N GLY A 32 -1.76 -27.19 17.00
CA GLY A 32 -3.13 -27.67 16.82
C GLY A 32 -4.18 -26.72 17.39
N VAL A 33 -3.94 -25.41 17.32
CA VAL A 33 -4.83 -24.36 17.83
C VAL A 33 -5.26 -23.42 16.70
N HIS A 34 -6.48 -22.91 16.79
CA HIS A 34 -6.96 -21.92 15.81
C HIS A 34 -6.19 -20.59 15.95
N GLU A 35 -5.91 -19.93 14.82
CA GLU A 35 -5.14 -18.67 14.76
C GLU A 35 -5.67 -17.59 15.71
N ASP A 36 -6.99 -17.44 15.84
CA ASP A 36 -7.61 -16.46 16.74
C ASP A 36 -7.27 -16.69 18.23
N ALA A 37 -7.17 -17.96 18.64
CA ALA A 37 -6.81 -18.31 20.02
C ALA A 37 -5.33 -17.98 20.29
N ALA A 38 -4.46 -18.29 19.32
CA ALA A 38 -3.05 -17.91 19.34
C ALA A 38 -2.86 -16.38 19.42
N TYR A 39 -3.57 -15.60 18.59
CA TYR A 39 -3.53 -14.13 18.66
C TYR A 39 -4.08 -13.59 19.98
N THR A 40 -5.06 -14.26 20.59
CA THR A 40 -5.59 -13.89 21.91
C THR A 40 -4.56 -14.13 23.00
N TRP A 41 -3.87 -15.28 22.98
CA TRP A 41 -2.82 -15.59 23.94
C TRP A 41 -1.61 -14.67 23.83
N LEU A 42 -1.18 -14.32 22.62
CA LEU A 42 -0.11 -13.33 22.43
C LEU A 42 -0.51 -11.95 22.95
N ARG A 43 -1.78 -11.53 22.78
CA ARG A 43 -2.29 -10.27 23.34
C ARG A 43 -2.29 -10.28 24.87
N GLN A 44 -2.72 -11.39 25.47
CA GLN A 44 -2.70 -11.58 26.93
C GLN A 44 -1.28 -11.63 27.49
N ALA A 45 -0.33 -12.21 26.75
CA ALA A 45 1.07 -12.29 27.12
C ALA A 45 1.85 -10.98 26.85
N GLY A 46 1.22 -9.97 26.27
CA GLY A 46 1.89 -8.71 25.92
C GLY A 46 2.90 -8.81 24.76
N LEU A 47 2.94 -9.95 24.07
CA LEU A 47 3.87 -10.23 22.96
C LEU A 47 3.41 -9.62 21.63
N THR A 48 2.19 -9.08 21.56
CA THR A 48 1.75 -8.33 20.38
C THR A 48 2.26 -6.90 20.42
N MET A 49 2.78 -6.41 19.29
CA MET A 49 3.05 -4.98 19.10
C MET A 49 1.77 -4.19 19.39
N GLN A 50 1.84 -3.28 20.37
CA GLN A 50 0.77 -2.33 20.62
C GLN A 50 0.62 -1.45 19.38
N ARG A 51 -0.54 -1.52 18.73
CA ARG A 51 -0.84 -0.65 17.60
C ARG A 51 -0.94 0.78 18.13
N ALA A 52 -0.23 1.71 17.51
CA ALA A 52 -0.36 3.13 17.85
C ALA A 52 -1.83 3.54 17.86
N THR A 53 -2.25 4.23 18.91
CA THR A 53 -3.63 4.70 19.08
C THR A 53 -4.04 5.51 17.86
N PRO A 54 -5.16 5.17 17.18
CA PRO A 54 -5.60 5.94 16.03
C PRO A 54 -5.82 7.41 16.40
N ARG A 55 -5.37 8.32 15.53
CA ARG A 55 -5.64 9.76 15.67
C ARG A 55 -7.15 9.99 15.72
N LYS A 56 -7.62 10.67 16.77
CA LYS A 56 -9.01 11.16 16.87
C LYS A 56 -9.10 12.51 16.17
N TYR A 57 -10.15 12.70 15.39
CA TYR A 57 -10.42 13.95 14.66
C TYR A 57 -11.57 14.69 15.34
N SER A 58 -11.36 15.97 15.60
CA SER A 58 -12.37 16.88 16.15
C SER A 58 -13.34 17.37 15.06
N LYS A 59 -14.42 18.04 15.48
CA LYS A 59 -15.33 18.74 14.54
C LYS A 59 -14.58 19.84 13.78
N ALA A 60 -13.71 20.59 14.46
CA ALA A 60 -12.89 21.64 13.86
C ALA A 60 -11.95 21.09 12.77
N ASP A 61 -11.33 19.92 12.99
CA ASP A 61 -10.50 19.26 11.96
C ASP A 61 -11.31 18.96 10.69
N LYS A 62 -12.55 18.51 10.86
CA LYS A 62 -13.44 18.19 9.74
C LYS A 62 -13.89 19.46 9.00
N GLU A 63 -14.16 20.54 9.72
CA GLU A 63 -14.51 21.85 9.14
C GLU A 63 -13.35 22.46 8.35
N GLU A 64 -12.14 22.43 8.89
CA GLU A 64 -10.93 22.90 8.19
C GLU A 64 -10.65 22.06 6.94
N PHE A 65 -10.86 20.75 7.00
CA PHE A 65 -10.76 19.87 5.83
C PHE A 65 -11.71 20.32 4.71
N PHE A 66 -12.99 20.56 5.01
CA PHE A 66 -13.95 21.00 3.99
C PHE A 66 -13.67 22.41 3.47
N ARG A 67 -13.22 23.32 4.34
CA ARG A 67 -12.81 24.68 3.95
C ARG A 67 -11.70 24.64 2.91
N ARG A 68 -10.69 23.79 3.09
CA ARG A 68 -9.60 23.61 2.11
C ARG A 68 -10.04 22.85 0.87
N LEU A 69 -10.91 21.84 1.03
CA LEU A 69 -11.44 21.07 -0.09
C LEU A 69 -12.27 21.93 -1.05
N ALA A 70 -12.96 22.97 -0.54
CA ALA A 70 -13.67 23.94 -1.36
C ALA A 70 -12.73 24.76 -2.25
N LYS A 71 -11.49 25.02 -1.81
CA LYS A 71 -10.47 25.75 -2.59
C LYS A 71 -9.71 24.83 -3.55
N ASN A 72 -9.41 23.61 -3.11
CA ASN A 72 -8.71 22.61 -3.90
C ASN A 72 -9.48 21.28 -3.81
N PRO A 73 -10.19 20.88 -4.88
CA PRO A 73 -11.08 19.72 -4.83
C PRO A 73 -10.32 18.37 -4.75
N ASN A 74 -8.99 18.38 -4.61
CA ASN A 74 -8.16 17.19 -4.44
C ASN A 74 -8.04 16.75 -2.96
N VAL A 75 -8.87 15.79 -2.57
CA VAL A 75 -8.86 15.18 -1.21
C VAL A 75 -7.49 14.67 -0.76
N SER A 76 -6.71 14.06 -1.65
CA SER A 76 -5.39 13.53 -1.29
C SER A 76 -4.37 14.64 -1.02
N ALA A 77 -4.45 15.75 -1.76
CA ALA A 77 -3.59 16.90 -1.53
C ALA A 77 -3.92 17.58 -0.19
N VAL A 78 -5.21 17.86 0.05
CA VAL A 78 -5.68 18.48 1.30
C VAL A 78 -5.37 17.60 2.51
N ALA A 79 -5.58 16.28 2.42
CA ALA A 79 -5.25 15.36 3.50
C ALA A 79 -3.75 15.38 3.86
N ARG A 80 -2.88 15.48 2.85
CA ARG A 80 -1.43 15.56 3.05
C ARG A 80 -1.02 16.88 3.70
N GLU A 81 -1.61 18.00 3.29
CA GLU A 81 -1.34 19.32 3.89
C GLU A 81 -1.77 19.41 5.36
N LEU A 82 -2.87 18.76 5.73
CA LEU A 82 -3.39 18.73 7.10
C LEU A 82 -2.77 17.61 7.97
N GLY A 83 -1.97 16.72 7.37
CA GLY A 83 -1.42 15.55 8.06
C GLY A 83 -2.50 14.54 8.48
N PHE A 84 -3.60 14.47 7.74
CA PHE A 84 -4.72 13.57 8.01
C PHE A 84 -4.59 12.26 7.20
N THR A 85 -5.16 11.18 7.74
CA THR A 85 -5.21 9.89 7.05
C THR A 85 -6.12 9.97 5.82
N ARG A 86 -5.56 9.71 4.63
CA ARG A 86 -6.30 9.81 3.35
C ARG A 86 -7.61 9.03 3.35
N VAL A 87 -7.62 7.81 3.89
CA VAL A 87 -8.80 6.95 3.96
C VAL A 87 -9.95 7.63 4.72
N THR A 88 -9.64 8.26 5.86
CA THR A 88 -10.62 9.00 6.65
C THR A 88 -11.18 10.20 5.89
N CYS A 89 -10.32 10.98 5.22
CA CYS A 89 -10.75 12.12 4.42
C CYS A 89 -11.64 11.72 3.24
N TYR A 90 -11.34 10.61 2.56
CA TYR A 90 -12.21 10.07 1.50
C TYR A 90 -13.57 9.62 2.05
N ALA A 91 -13.60 9.01 3.25
CA ALA A 91 -14.85 8.64 3.90
C ALA A 91 -15.71 9.88 4.23
N TRP A 92 -15.10 10.96 4.72
CA TRP A 92 -15.80 12.22 4.97
C TRP A 92 -16.33 12.87 3.69
N ALA A 93 -15.51 12.94 2.64
CA ALA A 93 -15.92 13.47 1.34
C ALA A 93 -17.09 12.68 0.75
N ARG A 94 -17.03 11.34 0.80
CA ARG A 94 -18.11 10.45 0.35
C ARG A 94 -19.40 10.67 1.14
N LYS A 95 -19.31 10.79 2.48
CA LYS A 95 -20.47 11.06 3.35
C LYS A 95 -21.07 12.45 3.11
N ALA A 96 -20.27 13.41 2.66
CA ALA A 96 -20.71 14.75 2.26
C ALA A 96 -21.20 14.82 0.81
N GLY A 97 -21.28 13.69 0.08
CA GLY A 97 -21.74 13.65 -1.31
C GLY A 97 -20.73 14.14 -2.34
N ILE A 98 -19.49 14.45 -1.94
CA ILE A 98 -18.45 14.94 -2.84
C ILE A 98 -17.89 13.77 -3.64
N ARG A 99 -18.27 13.67 -4.92
CA ARG A 99 -17.68 12.72 -5.87
C ARG A 99 -16.30 13.21 -6.29
N THR A 100 -15.26 12.69 -5.62
CA THR A 100 -13.84 12.99 -5.90
C THR A 100 -13.37 12.62 -7.31
N SER A 101 -14.18 11.88 -8.07
CA SER A 101 -13.98 11.65 -9.51
C SER A 101 -14.11 12.93 -10.34
N GLU A 102 -14.97 13.86 -9.95
CA GLU A 102 -15.16 15.16 -10.65
C GLU A 102 -13.90 16.02 -10.50
N ALA A 103 -13.35 16.10 -9.29
CA ALA A 103 -12.10 16.81 -9.00
C ALA A 103 -10.89 16.25 -9.76
N ARG A 104 -10.90 14.94 -10.05
CA ARG A 104 -9.86 14.28 -10.84
C ARG A 104 -10.03 14.52 -12.35
N LYS A 105 -11.21 14.93 -12.84
CA LYS A 105 -11.41 15.34 -14.24
C LYS A 105 -10.70 16.67 -14.54
N VAL A 106 -10.62 17.56 -13.55
CA VAL A 106 -10.03 18.89 -13.68
C VAL A 106 -8.52 18.79 -13.41
N ASN A 107 -7.75 18.46 -14.45
CA ASN A 107 -6.29 18.55 -14.38
C ASN A 107 -5.90 20.00 -14.69
N PRO A 108 -5.44 20.80 -13.70
CA PRO A 108 -5.14 22.21 -13.90
C PRO A 108 -4.04 22.43 -14.95
N ARG A 109 -3.13 21.46 -15.11
CA ARG A 109 -2.07 21.50 -16.13
C ARG A 109 -2.63 21.26 -17.53
N ARG A 110 -3.69 20.44 -17.65
CA ARG A 110 -4.40 20.23 -18.91
C ARG A 110 -5.20 21.47 -19.30
N GLU A 111 -5.88 22.11 -18.36
CA GLU A 111 -6.64 23.34 -18.62
C GLU A 111 -5.71 24.47 -19.06
N GLU A 112 -4.63 24.71 -18.32
CA GLU A 112 -3.62 25.71 -18.68
C GLU A 112 -2.99 25.39 -20.04
N PHE A 113 -2.69 24.12 -20.33
CA PHE A 113 -2.19 23.69 -21.63
C PHE A 113 -3.19 24.02 -22.75
N LEU A 114 -4.47 23.66 -22.59
CA LEU A 114 -5.49 23.93 -23.59
C LEU A 114 -5.72 25.44 -23.79
N ARG A 115 -5.64 26.23 -22.72
CA ARG A 115 -5.69 27.70 -22.82
C ARG A 115 -4.54 28.24 -23.65
N LEU A 116 -3.30 27.83 -23.35
CA LEU A 116 -2.10 28.22 -24.12
C LEU A 116 -2.18 27.77 -25.59
N ARG A 117 -2.76 26.58 -25.85
CA ARG A 117 -2.99 26.09 -27.22
C ARG A 117 -4.03 26.94 -27.97
N ALA A 118 -5.08 27.38 -27.28
CA ALA A 118 -6.10 28.28 -27.84
C ALA A 118 -5.56 29.69 -28.10
N GLU A 119 -4.60 30.15 -27.29
CA GLU A 119 -3.84 31.40 -27.47
C GLU A 119 -2.84 31.32 -28.65
N GLY A 120 -2.69 30.16 -29.30
CA GLY A 120 -1.88 29.98 -30.51
C GLY A 120 -0.47 29.42 -30.27
N LEU A 121 -0.08 29.13 -29.03
CA LEU A 121 1.24 28.55 -28.75
C LEU A 121 1.36 27.15 -29.35
N THR A 122 2.57 26.80 -29.78
CA THR A 122 2.84 25.44 -30.25
C THR A 122 2.71 24.44 -29.09
N ARG A 123 2.43 23.17 -29.42
CA ARG A 123 2.37 22.09 -28.42
C ARG A 123 3.67 21.96 -27.62
N ALA A 124 4.82 22.22 -28.22
CA ALA A 124 6.11 22.15 -27.53
C ALA A 124 6.26 23.25 -26.46
N GLU A 125 5.88 24.49 -26.79
CA GLU A 125 5.94 25.63 -25.88
C GLU A 125 4.92 25.51 -24.75
N ALA A 126 3.66 25.19 -25.09
CA ALA A 126 2.61 24.99 -24.11
C ALA A 126 2.97 23.86 -23.13
N ARG A 127 3.52 22.74 -23.65
CA ARG A 127 4.02 21.62 -22.85
C ARG A 127 5.13 22.06 -21.90
N ALA A 128 6.11 22.81 -22.39
CA ALA A 128 7.24 23.29 -21.58
C ALA A 128 6.74 24.19 -20.44
N ARG A 129 5.79 25.09 -20.73
CA ARG A 129 5.23 26.03 -19.76
C ARG A 129 4.44 25.35 -18.63
N VAL A 130 3.69 24.29 -18.95
CA VAL A 130 2.97 23.49 -17.93
C VAL A 130 3.80 22.32 -17.35
N GLY A 131 5.04 22.15 -17.83
CA GLY A 131 5.98 21.09 -17.45
C GLY A 131 5.58 19.66 -17.84
N ALA A 132 4.68 19.47 -18.81
CA ALA A 132 4.07 18.16 -19.10
C ALA A 132 4.99 17.23 -19.92
N ASP A 133 4.74 15.92 -19.84
CA ASP A 133 5.39 14.96 -20.73
C ASP A 133 4.79 15.07 -22.16
N ALA A 134 5.57 14.67 -23.17
CA ALA A 134 5.18 14.82 -24.57
C ALA A 134 3.95 13.98 -24.97
N ARG A 135 3.75 12.83 -24.32
CA ARG A 135 2.64 11.92 -24.58
C ARG A 135 1.36 12.47 -23.98
N SER A 136 1.39 12.97 -22.75
CA SER A 136 0.29 13.68 -22.10
C SER A 136 -0.13 14.90 -22.89
N ALA A 137 0.81 15.72 -23.37
CA ALA A 137 0.48 16.88 -24.22
C ALA A 137 -0.22 16.46 -25.53
N THR A 138 0.23 15.37 -26.15
CA THR A 138 -0.40 14.81 -27.35
C THR A 138 -1.79 14.24 -27.06
N ASP A 139 -1.95 13.52 -25.94
CA ASP A 139 -3.23 12.99 -25.49
C ASP A 139 -4.21 14.15 -25.22
N TRP A 140 -3.76 15.26 -24.60
CA TRP A 140 -4.60 16.43 -24.34
C TRP A 140 -5.05 17.15 -25.62
N ASP A 141 -4.14 17.38 -26.59
CA ASP A 141 -4.49 17.95 -27.90
C ASP A 141 -5.54 17.09 -28.62
N LYS A 142 -5.46 15.76 -28.49
CA LYS A 142 -6.42 14.82 -29.07
C LYS A 142 -7.68 14.63 -28.23
N GLY A 143 -7.85 15.36 -27.13
CA GLY A 143 -8.99 15.19 -26.21
C GLY A 143 -9.02 13.85 -25.46
N ILE A 144 -7.93 13.09 -25.47
CA ILE A 144 -7.81 11.79 -24.82
C ILE A 144 -7.69 11.98 -23.31
N THR A 145 -8.49 11.22 -22.57
CA THR A 145 -8.46 11.17 -21.11
C THR A 145 -7.81 9.88 -20.64
N VAL A 146 -6.72 9.98 -19.89
CA VAL A 146 -6.04 8.82 -19.30
C VAL A 146 -6.81 8.35 -18.07
N ILE A 147 -7.10 7.04 -18.03
CA ILE A 147 -7.71 6.36 -16.87
C ILE A 147 -6.73 5.34 -16.30
N ASN A 148 -7.05 4.79 -15.12
CA ASN A 148 -6.27 3.69 -14.58
C ASN A 148 -6.24 2.53 -15.59
N ARG A 149 -5.04 2.18 -16.07
CA ARG A 149 -4.80 1.15 -17.09
C ARG A 149 -5.63 1.35 -18.36
N GLY A 150 -5.73 2.59 -18.86
CA GLY A 150 -6.40 2.81 -20.13
C GLY A 150 -6.46 4.25 -20.60
N ARG A 151 -7.14 4.44 -21.74
CA ARG A 151 -7.41 5.73 -22.37
C ARG A 151 -8.87 5.78 -22.84
N ILE A 152 -9.48 6.95 -22.69
CA ILE A 152 -10.79 7.28 -23.25
C ILE A 152 -10.56 8.34 -24.33
N TYR A 153 -11.11 8.11 -25.50
CA TYR A 153 -10.98 9.01 -26.64
C TYR A 153 -12.23 9.90 -26.79
N PRO A 154 -12.15 10.99 -27.57
CA PRO A 154 -13.25 11.97 -27.66
C PRO A 154 -14.57 11.41 -28.19
N ASP A 155 -14.52 10.38 -29.04
CA ASP A 155 -15.66 9.64 -29.58
C ASP A 155 -16.28 8.66 -28.57
N GLY A 156 -15.73 8.57 -27.36
CA GLY A 156 -16.20 7.69 -26.29
C GLY A 156 -15.58 6.30 -26.29
N HIS A 157 -14.69 5.96 -27.23
CA HIS A 157 -14.06 4.64 -27.21
C HIS A 157 -13.06 4.53 -26.06
N VAL A 158 -13.09 3.37 -25.38
CA VAL A 158 -12.28 3.10 -24.20
C VAL A 158 -11.31 1.95 -24.47
N VAL A 159 -10.02 2.25 -24.44
CA VAL A 159 -8.94 1.24 -24.56
C VAL A 159 -8.43 0.92 -23.16
N ARG A 160 -8.62 -0.32 -22.70
CA ARG A 160 -8.08 -0.83 -21.44
C ARG A 160 -6.86 -1.70 -21.68
N TYR A 161 -5.81 -1.50 -20.90
CA TYR A 161 -4.60 -2.28 -20.97
C TYR A 161 -4.69 -3.53 -20.06
N PRO A 162 -4.22 -4.70 -20.55
CA PRO A 162 -4.14 -5.91 -19.75
C PRO A 162 -3.23 -5.70 -18.53
N GLU A 163 -3.34 -6.61 -17.58
CA GLU A 163 -2.52 -6.52 -16.36
C GLU A 163 -1.09 -6.76 -16.77
N SER A 164 -0.17 -5.91 -16.31
CA SER A 164 1.24 -6.18 -16.56
C SER A 164 1.53 -7.48 -15.84
N LYS A 165 1.75 -8.56 -16.60
CA LYS A 165 2.27 -9.81 -16.08
C LYS A 165 3.71 -9.56 -15.65
N MET A 166 3.90 -9.00 -14.46
CA MET A 166 5.21 -9.01 -13.79
C MET A 166 5.42 -10.37 -13.10
N ASP A 167 5.02 -11.45 -13.77
CA ASP A 167 5.16 -12.81 -13.25
C ASP A 167 6.63 -13.27 -13.29
N ASP A 168 7.46 -12.66 -14.15
CA ASP A 168 8.88 -13.00 -14.30
C ASP A 168 9.82 -12.20 -13.36
N VAL A 169 9.29 -11.28 -12.55
CA VAL A 169 10.09 -10.61 -11.52
C VAL A 169 10.06 -11.49 -10.28
N ILE A 170 11.16 -12.23 -10.03
CA ILE A 170 11.35 -12.94 -8.76
C ILE A 170 11.15 -11.91 -7.64
N PRO A 171 10.12 -12.04 -6.78
CA PRO A 171 9.89 -11.07 -5.74
C PRO A 171 11.09 -11.08 -4.80
N GLU A 172 11.75 -9.94 -4.64
CA GLU A 172 12.82 -9.78 -3.67
C GLU A 172 12.24 -10.09 -2.27
N ARG A 173 12.63 -11.23 -1.70
CA ARG A 173 12.20 -11.67 -0.38
C ARG A 173 13.02 -10.90 0.65
N ARG A 174 12.66 -9.64 0.89
CA ARG A 174 13.39 -8.77 1.82
C ARG A 174 13.00 -9.06 3.27
N MET A 175 14.00 -9.30 4.10
CA MET A 175 13.86 -9.37 5.56
C MET A 175 14.60 -8.19 6.22
N ARG A 176 14.04 -7.63 7.29
CA ARG A 176 14.73 -6.62 8.11
C ARG A 176 15.57 -7.31 9.17
N ALA A 177 16.88 -7.07 9.14
CA ALA A 177 17.82 -7.51 10.17
C ALA A 177 18.59 -6.30 10.72
N ILE A 178 19.40 -6.52 11.76
CA ILE A 178 20.26 -5.49 12.33
C ILE A 178 21.25 -5.04 11.23
N GLY A 179 21.20 -3.75 10.85
CA GLY A 179 22.03 -3.19 9.79
C GLY A 179 21.31 -2.88 8.46
N GLY A 180 20.05 -3.31 8.28
CA GLY A 180 19.26 -2.90 7.11
C GLY A 180 18.29 -3.94 6.57
N SER A 181 17.85 -3.71 5.32
CA SER A 181 17.04 -4.66 4.56
C SER A 181 17.98 -5.60 3.80
N ILE A 182 17.82 -6.91 4.00
CA ILE A 182 18.62 -7.95 3.34
C ILE A 182 17.73 -8.73 2.38
N ASP A 183 18.22 -9.02 1.17
CA ASP A 183 17.54 -9.92 0.22
C ASP A 183 17.84 -11.38 0.57
N LEU A 184 16.81 -12.13 0.98
CA LEU A 184 16.95 -13.53 1.32
C LEU A 184 17.35 -14.39 0.12
N ASN A 185 17.03 -13.98 -1.11
CA ASN A 185 17.41 -14.72 -2.32
C ASN A 185 18.93 -14.77 -2.50
N GLU A 186 19.66 -13.74 -2.07
CA GLU A 186 21.12 -13.74 -2.07
C GLU A 186 21.71 -14.57 -0.93
N VAL A 187 21.09 -14.50 0.26
CA VAL A 187 21.59 -15.19 1.46
C VAL A 187 21.40 -16.70 1.37
N GLU A 188 20.28 -17.16 0.80
CA GLU A 188 19.97 -18.58 0.62
C GLU A 188 20.77 -19.21 -0.54
N LYS A 189 21.44 -18.40 -1.38
CA LYS A 189 22.21 -18.88 -2.52
C LYS A 189 23.45 -19.65 -2.09
N LEU A 190 23.64 -20.84 -2.66
CA LEU A 190 24.84 -21.63 -2.44
C LEU A 190 26.07 -20.94 -3.06
N ILE A 191 26.93 -20.40 -2.21
CA ILE A 191 28.13 -19.66 -2.63
C ILE A 191 29.14 -20.59 -3.33
N ARG A 192 29.31 -21.83 -2.84
CA ARG A 192 30.22 -22.83 -3.42
C ARG A 192 29.87 -24.25 -2.93
N PRO A 193 30.06 -25.32 -3.72
CA PRO A 193 29.74 -26.70 -3.28
C PRO A 193 30.51 -27.22 -2.06
N ARG A 194 31.58 -26.54 -1.64
CA ARG A 194 32.35 -26.87 -0.43
C ARG A 194 31.81 -26.19 0.83
N TYR A 195 30.87 -25.25 0.71
CA TYR A 195 30.28 -24.54 1.83
C TYR A 195 28.81 -24.89 1.95
N LEU A 196 28.35 -25.04 3.19
CA LEU A 196 26.94 -25.24 3.50
C LEU A 196 26.15 -23.96 3.25
N SER A 197 25.02 -24.10 2.57
CA SER A 197 23.95 -23.10 2.44
C SER A 197 23.31 -22.80 3.80
N LEU A 198 22.55 -21.69 3.88
CA LEU A 198 21.84 -21.33 5.10
C LEU A 198 20.85 -22.43 5.52
N LEU A 199 20.09 -22.98 4.57
CA LEU A 199 19.12 -24.05 4.81
C LEU A 199 19.77 -25.31 5.39
N GLU A 200 20.93 -25.72 4.85
CA GLU A 200 21.65 -26.89 5.36
C GLU A 200 22.17 -26.66 6.79
N ARG A 201 22.59 -25.44 7.12
CA ARG A 201 23.05 -25.10 8.48
C ARG A 201 21.90 -25.11 9.48
N GLU A 202 20.72 -24.60 9.09
CA GLU A 202 19.52 -24.65 9.92
C GLU A 202 19.08 -26.10 10.16
N GLN A 203 19.08 -26.93 9.12
CA GLN A 203 18.76 -28.35 9.24
C GLN A 203 19.74 -29.09 10.17
N ILE A 204 21.04 -28.80 10.10
CA ILE A 204 22.03 -29.38 11.02
C ILE A 204 21.81 -28.90 12.46
N LYS A 205 21.41 -27.64 12.64
CA LYS A 205 21.11 -27.09 13.97
C LYS A 205 19.90 -27.77 14.60
N ASP A 206 18.86 -28.07 13.81
CA ASP A 206 17.63 -28.72 14.29
C ASP A 206 17.81 -30.21 14.61
N LEU A 207 18.93 -30.82 14.17
CA LEU A 207 19.32 -32.19 14.52
C LEU A 207 20.09 -32.30 15.85
N ARG A 208 20.35 -31.18 16.52
CA ARG A 208 20.93 -31.15 17.88
C ARG A 208 19.86 -30.96 18.94
#